data_AF-A0A945W0X3-F1
#
_entry.id   AF-A0A945W0X3-F1
#
_cell.length_a   1.000
_cell.length_b   1.000
_cell.length_c   1.000
_cell.angle_alpha   90.00
_cell.angle_beta   90.00
_cell.angle_gamma   90.00
#
_symmetry.space_group_name_H-M   'P 1'
#
loop_
_entity.id
_entity.type
_entity.pdbx_description
1 polymer ?
#
loop_
_entity_poly.entity_id
_entity_poly.type
_entity_poly.pdbx_seq_one_letter_code
_entity_poly.pdbx_strand_id
1 'polypeptide(L)'
;MVSSEIRLNKTNNMNLGVLAVLLAVMYVLSHNPFIIETFLSRPIRIGIEGSLLLLLIAISLNRKYISVDMFWFAPIILVYLCMIFFETNTLSGLISSFSKLSFLLLNIGFLIRSQRALKKCTKIWIQLSYFLCVMSIIAFVGYNSSIISFVPTSLGTLAFGEQVSTSYYYLNHNILGNITPRKLFGIDLGRATGFMYEPGYLAFFLGFNILGARDWIDDTRLRKRFVWLNIIAGISTLSTTFFLFFTFYFLGRKIKSKEKSKVITTRVIASLTLAAFFIGLVLGSGYIGETSGNARLDRLGVYYSLVVNNSWLSFLFGNGIGVTIEKFGIGIDSGWVGIFIERGVVLLVILFTLLARLTKHNRWLMLYVFYC
;
A
#
# COMPACT_ATOMS: atom_id res chain seq x y z
N MET A 1 -5.95 64.28 -13.76
CA MET A 1 -6.46 62.94 -14.11
C MET A 1 -5.27 62.05 -14.40
N VAL A 2 -4.85 61.24 -13.44
CA VAL A 2 -3.76 60.26 -13.60
C VAL A 2 -4.42 58.89 -13.64
N SER A 3 -4.41 58.24 -14.80
CA SER A 3 -4.87 56.87 -14.96
C SER A 3 -3.78 55.93 -14.46
N SER A 4 -3.91 55.44 -13.23
CA SER A 4 -3.17 54.25 -12.80
C SER A 4 -3.94 53.02 -13.28
N GLU A 5 -3.62 52.59 -14.51
CA GLU A 5 -3.79 51.19 -14.86
C GLU A 5 -2.92 50.37 -13.91
N ILE A 6 -3.55 49.84 -12.86
CA ILE A 6 -2.99 48.73 -12.10
C ILE A 6 -2.94 47.56 -13.08
N ARG A 7 -1.80 47.42 -13.77
CA ARG A 7 -1.39 46.15 -14.36
C ARG A 7 -1.38 45.16 -13.21
N LEU A 8 -2.45 44.37 -13.12
CA LEU A 8 -2.49 43.18 -12.31
C LEU A 8 -1.37 42.30 -12.83
N ASN A 9 -0.24 42.35 -12.12
CA ASN A 9 0.86 41.44 -12.32
C ASN A 9 0.28 40.05 -12.44
N LYS A 10 0.68 39.38 -13.51
CA LYS A 10 0.47 37.96 -13.78
C LYS A 10 1.24 37.19 -12.71
N THR A 11 0.79 37.28 -11.46
CA THR A 11 1.25 36.43 -10.38
C THR A 11 1.04 35.01 -10.87
N ASN A 12 2.11 34.23 -10.82
CA ASN A 12 2.11 32.80 -11.13
C ASN A 12 1.03 32.14 -10.26
N ASN A 13 -0.20 32.10 -10.76
CA ASN A 13 -1.32 31.39 -10.16
C ASN A 13 -0.99 29.90 -10.30
N MET A 14 -0.20 29.39 -9.36
CA MET A 14 0.00 27.97 -9.22
C MET A 14 -1.38 27.37 -9.00
N ASN A 15 -1.89 26.69 -10.02
CA ASN A 15 -3.24 26.14 -10.02
C ASN A 15 -3.37 25.28 -8.76
N LEU A 16 -4.33 25.60 -7.88
CA LEU A 16 -4.56 24.92 -6.60
C LEU A 16 -4.63 23.40 -6.74
N GLY A 17 -5.11 22.90 -7.90
CA GLY A 17 -5.12 21.47 -8.19
C GLY A 17 -3.73 20.86 -8.43
N VAL A 18 -2.76 21.62 -8.93
CA VAL A 18 -1.36 21.17 -9.08
C VAL A 18 -0.68 21.14 -7.72
N LEU A 19 -0.89 22.16 -6.89
CA LEU A 19 -0.41 22.15 -5.50
C LEU A 19 -0.97 20.95 -4.72
N ALA A 20 -2.28 20.67 -4.87
CA ALA A 20 -2.91 19.53 -4.22
C ALA A 20 -2.32 18.18 -4.66
N VAL A 21 -2.02 18.03 -5.96
CA VAL A 21 -1.35 16.82 -6.48
C VAL A 21 0.05 16.67 -5.89
N LEU A 22 0.84 17.74 -5.84
CA LEU A 22 2.20 17.70 -5.28
C LEU A 22 2.18 17.36 -3.79
N LEU A 23 1.33 18.03 -3.01
CA LEU A 23 1.19 17.75 -1.57
C LEU A 23 0.66 16.34 -1.31
N ALA A 24 -0.26 15.82 -2.13
CA ALA A 24 -0.73 14.45 -2.01
C ALA A 24 0.38 13.44 -2.26
N VAL A 25 1.22 13.65 -3.29
CA VAL A 25 2.38 12.78 -3.55
C VAL A 25 3.39 12.86 -2.40
N MET A 26 3.70 14.07 -1.92
CA MET A 26 4.60 14.25 -0.78
C MET A 26 4.07 13.57 0.49
N TYR A 27 2.77 13.69 0.77
CA TYR A 27 2.14 13.05 1.92
C TYR A 27 2.21 11.51 1.82
N VAL A 28 1.93 10.94 0.64
CA VAL A 28 2.01 9.48 0.45
C VAL A 28 3.44 8.97 0.60
N LEU A 29 4.42 9.68 0.04
CA LEU A 29 5.83 9.29 0.12
C LEU A 29 6.44 9.51 1.50
N SER A 30 5.88 10.40 2.33
CA SER A 30 6.36 10.66 3.69
C SER A 30 5.88 9.67 4.75
N HIS A 31 5.08 8.68 4.36
CA HIS A 31 4.52 7.67 5.24
C HIS A 31 4.95 6.26 4.83
N ASN A 32 4.77 5.31 5.75
CA ASN A 32 4.90 3.90 5.44
C ASN A 32 3.96 3.51 4.26
N PRO A 33 4.42 2.65 3.34
CA PRO A 33 5.66 1.85 3.42
C PRO A 33 6.90 2.49 2.77
N PHE A 34 6.85 3.76 2.33
CA PHE A 34 7.96 4.40 1.58
C PHE A 34 9.06 4.98 2.48
N ILE A 35 8.69 5.57 3.61
CA ILE A 35 9.62 6.19 4.57
C ILE A 35 9.23 5.74 5.99
N ILE A 36 10.18 5.18 6.78
CA ILE A 36 9.95 4.92 8.21
C ILE A 36 9.71 6.26 8.89
N GLU A 37 8.79 6.24 9.83
CA GLU A 37 8.39 7.36 10.68
C GLU A 37 9.54 8.17 11.33
N THR A 38 10.72 7.59 11.48
CA THR A 38 11.89 8.22 12.10
C THR A 38 12.68 9.11 11.14
N PHE A 39 12.64 8.85 9.83
CA PHE A 39 13.37 9.64 8.84
C PHE A 39 12.80 11.04 8.65
N LEU A 40 11.50 11.22 8.88
CA LEU A 40 10.84 12.51 8.82
C LEU A 40 10.17 12.81 10.16
N SER A 41 10.62 13.89 10.82
CA SER A 41 10.13 14.23 12.15
C SER A 41 8.60 14.40 12.16
N ARG A 42 7.99 13.97 13.26
CA ARG A 42 6.52 14.02 13.46
C ARG A 42 5.93 15.41 13.18
N PRO A 43 6.53 16.54 13.60
CA PRO A 43 6.01 17.88 13.30
C PRO A 43 5.92 18.17 11.80
N ILE A 44 6.92 17.77 11.01
CA ILE A 44 6.92 17.99 9.56
C ILE A 44 5.82 17.17 8.90
N ARG A 45 5.65 15.89 9.29
CA ARG A 45 4.58 15.02 8.78
C ARG A 45 3.19 15.60 9.07
N ILE A 46 2.96 16.05 10.30
CA ILE A 46 1.71 16.71 10.69
C ILE A 46 1.48 18.00 9.88
N GLY A 47 2.53 18.78 9.65
CA GLY A 47 2.45 19.99 8.82
C GLY A 47 2.04 19.70 7.38
N ILE A 48 2.62 18.67 6.75
CA ILE A 48 2.25 18.23 5.39
C ILE A 48 0.79 17.74 5.38
N GLU A 49 0.41 16.89 6.33
CA GLU A 49 -0.94 16.34 6.45
C GLU A 49 -2.00 17.43 6.63
N GLY A 50 -1.81 18.31 7.60
CA GLY A 50 -2.73 19.41 7.90
C GLY A 50 -2.88 20.37 6.73
N SER A 51 -1.77 20.76 6.09
CA SER A 51 -1.79 21.63 4.92
C SER A 51 -2.55 21.02 3.75
N LEU A 52 -2.35 19.72 3.52
CA LEU A 52 -3.04 18.98 2.46
C LEU A 52 -4.54 18.84 2.74
N LEU A 53 -4.92 18.48 3.96
CA LEU A 53 -6.33 18.36 4.34
C LEU A 53 -7.05 19.71 4.21
N LEU A 54 -6.45 20.80 4.72
CA LEU A 54 -6.99 22.15 4.57
C LEU A 54 -7.17 22.53 3.09
N LEU A 55 -6.18 22.23 2.25
CA LEU A 55 -6.26 22.50 0.82
C LEU A 55 -7.37 21.69 0.13
N LEU A 56 -7.50 20.40 0.46
CA LEU A 56 -8.55 19.55 -0.10
C LEU A 56 -9.95 19.99 0.35
N ILE A 57 -10.10 20.40 1.62
CA ILE A 57 -11.34 20.98 2.14
C ILE A 57 -11.66 22.29 1.40
N ALA A 58 -10.69 23.20 1.26
CA ALA A 58 -10.88 24.46 0.56
C ALA A 58 -11.27 24.25 -0.92
N ILE A 59 -10.65 23.29 -1.61
CA ILE A 59 -11.02 22.92 -2.98
C ILE A 59 -12.44 22.34 -3.03
N SER A 60 -12.80 21.52 -2.04
CA SER A 60 -14.13 20.91 -1.94
C SER A 60 -15.24 21.96 -1.71
N LEU A 61 -15.01 22.90 -0.79
CA LEU A 61 -15.95 23.99 -0.50
C LEU A 61 -16.10 24.96 -1.68
N ASN A 62 -14.97 25.44 -2.24
CA ASN A 62 -14.95 26.46 -3.30
C ASN A 62 -15.72 26.00 -4.56
N ARG A 63 -15.64 24.70 -4.88
CA ARG A 63 -16.28 24.16 -6.08
C ARG A 63 -17.69 23.61 -5.82
N LYS A 64 -18.31 23.94 -4.66
CA LYS A 64 -19.62 23.40 -4.22
C LYS A 64 -19.67 21.87 -4.35
N TYR A 65 -18.55 21.22 -4.07
CA TYR A 65 -18.38 19.77 -4.20
C TYR A 65 -18.93 19.00 -2.98
N ILE A 66 -19.76 19.64 -2.17
CA ILE A 66 -20.57 19.01 -1.14
C ILE A 66 -21.53 18.06 -1.84
N SER A 67 -21.19 16.79 -1.85
CA SER A 67 -21.92 15.74 -2.55
C SER A 67 -21.86 14.47 -1.73
N VAL A 68 -22.72 13.51 -2.08
CA VAL A 68 -22.86 12.12 -1.61
C VAL A 68 -21.62 11.47 -0.97
N ASP A 69 -20.39 11.79 -1.35
CA ASP A 69 -19.16 11.31 -0.68
C ASP A 69 -19.00 11.82 0.78
N MET A 70 -19.59 12.97 1.13
CA MET A 70 -19.72 13.44 2.52
C MET A 70 -20.67 12.57 3.36
N PHE A 71 -21.53 11.75 2.73
CA PHE A 71 -22.35 10.77 3.45
C PHE A 71 -21.48 9.75 4.18
N TRP A 72 -20.31 9.41 3.64
CA TRP A 72 -19.39 8.48 4.32
C TRP A 72 -18.76 9.10 5.57
N PHE A 73 -18.61 10.43 5.64
CA PHE A 73 -18.07 11.10 6.82
C PHE A 73 -18.97 10.96 8.05
N ALA A 74 -20.30 10.98 7.89
CA ALA A 74 -21.24 10.89 9.02
C ALA A 74 -21.12 9.59 9.84
N PRO A 75 -21.22 8.36 9.25
CA PRO A 75 -21.04 7.13 9.99
C PRO A 75 -19.61 6.95 10.48
N ILE A 76 -18.61 7.48 9.76
CA ILE A 76 -17.22 7.45 10.21
C ILE A 76 -17.05 8.29 11.48
N ILE A 77 -17.48 9.56 11.46
CA ILE A 77 -17.42 10.44 12.62
C ILE A 77 -18.14 9.80 13.81
N LEU A 78 -19.29 9.16 13.59
CA LEU A 78 -20.01 8.44 14.64
C LEU A 78 -19.18 7.31 15.25
N VAL A 79 -18.56 6.45 14.44
CA VAL A 79 -17.66 5.37 14.94
C VAL A 79 -16.55 5.97 15.80
N TYR A 80 -15.89 7.03 15.34
CA TYR A 80 -14.79 7.66 16.09
C TYR A 80 -15.26 8.35 17.37
N LEU A 81 -16.41 9.03 17.37
CA LEU A 81 -17.00 9.63 18.57
C LEU A 81 -17.31 8.55 19.61
N CYS A 82 -17.90 7.43 19.18
CA CYS A 82 -18.14 6.28 20.06
C CYS A 82 -16.83 5.79 20.68
N MET A 83 -15.77 5.60 19.89
CA MET A 83 -14.47 5.12 20.40
C MET A 83 -13.82 6.03 21.45
N ILE A 84 -14.04 7.35 21.40
CA ILE A 84 -13.52 8.29 22.42
C ILE A 84 -14.07 7.98 23.82
N PHE A 85 -15.32 7.51 23.91
CA PHE A 85 -15.94 7.16 25.19
C PHE A 85 -15.45 5.82 25.75
N PHE A 86 -14.77 4.99 24.94
CA PHE A 86 -14.40 3.63 25.33
C PHE A 86 -12.98 3.48 25.87
N GLU A 87 -12.05 4.45 25.70
CA GLU A 87 -10.79 4.56 26.47
C GLU A 87 -9.96 5.79 26.02
N THR A 88 -9.51 6.64 26.96
CA THR A 88 -8.82 7.92 26.70
C THR A 88 -7.40 7.79 26.11
N ASN A 89 -6.73 6.64 26.29
CA ASN A 89 -5.41 6.36 25.72
C ASN A 89 -5.43 6.19 24.18
N THR A 90 -6.62 6.13 23.58
CA THR A 90 -6.81 5.94 22.13
C THR A 90 -6.89 7.25 21.34
N LEU A 91 -6.99 8.42 21.98
CA LEU A 91 -7.31 9.69 21.29
C LEU A 91 -6.33 10.04 20.17
N SER A 92 -5.01 9.93 20.42
CA SER A 92 -4.01 10.22 19.38
C SER A 92 -4.08 9.22 18.21
N GLY A 93 -4.35 7.94 18.49
CA GLY A 93 -4.51 6.90 17.46
C GLY A 93 -5.79 7.11 16.64
N LEU A 94 -6.86 7.54 17.30
CA LEU A 94 -8.15 7.90 16.70
C LEU A 94 -8.02 9.09 15.77
N ILE A 95 -7.42 10.18 16.24
CA ILE A 95 -7.18 11.38 15.43
C ILE A 95 -6.36 11.02 14.19
N SER A 96 -5.26 10.27 14.34
CA SER A 96 -4.44 9.86 13.19
C SER A 96 -5.21 8.99 12.19
N SER A 97 -6.00 8.03 12.66
CA SER A 97 -6.77 7.16 11.78
C SER A 97 -7.90 7.92 11.08
N PHE A 98 -8.54 8.86 11.76
CA PHE A 98 -9.55 9.74 11.18
C PHE A 98 -8.95 10.67 10.11
N SER A 99 -7.77 11.22 10.35
CA SER A 99 -7.06 12.06 9.37
C SER A 99 -6.71 11.29 8.09
N LYS A 100 -6.19 10.07 8.21
CA LYS A 100 -5.89 9.19 7.05
C LYS A 100 -7.14 8.85 6.24
N LEU A 101 -8.25 8.60 6.91
CA LEU A 101 -9.53 8.29 6.28
C LEU A 101 -10.16 9.53 5.62
N SER A 102 -10.06 10.69 6.27
CA SER A 102 -10.48 11.97 5.72
C SER A 102 -9.67 12.31 4.46
N PHE A 103 -8.35 12.10 4.51
CA PHE A 103 -7.49 12.22 3.34
C PHE A 103 -7.94 11.31 2.20
N LEU A 104 -8.17 10.02 2.46
CA LEU A 104 -8.63 9.06 1.45
C LEU A 104 -9.91 9.54 0.75
N LEU A 105 -10.94 9.88 1.53
CA LEU A 105 -12.25 10.30 0.98
C LEU A 105 -12.16 11.62 0.21
N LEU A 106 -11.51 12.63 0.78
CA LEU A 106 -11.34 13.93 0.11
C LEU A 106 -10.51 13.81 -1.17
N ASN A 107 -9.47 12.99 -1.16
CA ASN A 107 -8.62 12.77 -2.32
C ASN A 107 -9.38 12.02 -3.44
N ILE A 108 -10.15 10.97 -3.10
CA ILE A 108 -11.03 10.29 -4.06
C ILE A 108 -12.00 11.31 -4.69
N GLY A 109 -12.71 12.09 -3.87
CA GLY A 109 -13.66 13.09 -4.36
C GLY A 109 -12.99 14.13 -5.27
N PHE A 110 -11.79 14.58 -4.91
CA PHE A 110 -10.99 15.50 -5.71
C PHE A 110 -10.59 14.88 -7.06
N LEU A 111 -10.08 13.65 -7.07
CA LEU A 111 -9.56 12.98 -8.27
C LEU A 111 -10.67 12.58 -9.24
N ILE A 112 -11.80 12.09 -8.75
CA ILE A 112 -12.98 11.74 -9.60
C ILE A 112 -13.45 12.97 -10.38
N ARG A 113 -13.37 14.16 -9.77
CA ARG A 113 -13.88 15.42 -10.35
C ARG A 113 -12.85 16.20 -11.14
N SER A 114 -11.58 15.88 -10.99
CA SER A 114 -10.48 16.58 -11.63
C SER A 114 -9.70 15.63 -12.53
N GLN A 115 -10.18 15.45 -13.76
CA GLN A 115 -9.53 14.57 -14.74
C GLN A 115 -8.08 14.97 -15.02
N ARG A 116 -7.76 16.28 -14.95
CA ARG A 116 -6.37 16.77 -15.07
C ARG A 116 -5.51 16.33 -13.89
N ALA A 117 -6.02 16.41 -12.66
CA ALA A 117 -5.29 15.96 -11.48
C ALA A 117 -5.10 14.44 -11.50
N LEU A 118 -6.15 13.69 -11.83
CA LEU A 118 -6.09 12.23 -11.99
C LEU A 118 -5.02 11.81 -13.01
N LYS A 119 -5.00 12.43 -14.21
CA LYS A 119 -3.98 12.16 -15.23
C LYS A 119 -2.56 12.47 -14.73
N LYS A 120 -2.37 13.58 -13.98
CA LYS A 120 -1.07 13.93 -13.39
C LYS A 120 -0.62 12.94 -12.33
N CYS A 121 -1.48 12.59 -11.37
CA CYS A 121 -1.19 11.57 -10.36
C CYS A 121 -0.83 10.23 -11.01
N THR A 122 -1.61 9.80 -12.00
CA THR A 122 -1.38 8.55 -12.75
C THR A 122 -0.03 8.57 -13.45
N LYS A 123 0.33 9.69 -14.10
CA LYS A 123 1.63 9.83 -14.76
C LYS A 123 2.79 9.78 -13.78
N ILE A 124 2.70 10.49 -12.65
CA ILE A 124 3.72 10.48 -11.59
C ILE A 124 3.87 9.05 -11.04
N TRP A 125 2.75 8.38 -10.75
CA TRP A 125 2.74 7.01 -10.25
C TRP A 125 3.38 6.01 -11.22
N ILE A 126 3.07 6.11 -12.52
CA ILE A 126 3.69 5.27 -13.55
C ILE A 126 5.21 5.50 -13.59
N GLN A 127 5.67 6.76 -13.55
CA GLN A 127 7.10 7.09 -13.55
C GLN A 127 7.81 6.55 -12.31
N LEU A 128 7.22 6.75 -11.13
CA LEU A 128 7.72 6.18 -9.88
C LEU A 128 7.79 4.66 -9.94
N SER A 129 6.75 4.01 -10.49
CA SER A 129 6.70 2.56 -10.64
C SER A 129 7.79 2.03 -11.58
N TYR A 130 8.06 2.72 -12.69
CA TYR A 130 9.20 2.38 -13.55
C TYR A 130 10.52 2.42 -12.80
N PHE A 131 10.74 3.50 -12.05
CA PHE A 131 11.93 3.65 -11.20
C PHE A 131 12.04 2.49 -10.21
N LEU A 132 11.00 2.24 -9.40
CA LEU A 132 10.98 1.16 -8.40
C LEU A 132 11.24 -0.22 -9.01
N CYS A 133 10.67 -0.51 -10.19
CA CYS A 133 10.90 -1.79 -10.87
C CYS A 133 12.36 -1.94 -11.30
N VAL A 134 12.94 -0.91 -11.94
CA VAL A 134 14.34 -0.95 -12.40
C VAL A 134 15.28 -1.12 -11.21
N MET A 135 15.08 -0.37 -10.13
CA MET A 135 15.90 -0.49 -8.93
C MET A 135 15.79 -1.88 -8.31
N SER A 136 14.57 -2.44 -8.20
CA SER A 136 14.36 -3.79 -7.67
C SER A 136 15.08 -4.86 -8.50
N ILE A 137 15.03 -4.77 -9.82
CA ILE A 137 15.68 -5.73 -10.73
C ILE A 137 17.21 -5.64 -10.60
N ILE A 138 17.77 -4.42 -10.61
CA ILE A 138 19.21 -4.20 -10.46
C ILE A 138 19.68 -4.67 -9.08
N ALA A 139 18.93 -4.35 -8.02
CA ALA A 139 19.24 -4.80 -6.66
C ALA A 139 19.30 -6.33 -6.57
N PHE A 140 18.26 -6.99 -7.10
CA PHE A 140 18.17 -8.45 -7.09
C PHE A 140 19.31 -9.10 -7.87
N VAL A 141 19.55 -8.68 -9.11
CA VAL A 141 20.61 -9.26 -9.93
C VAL A 141 21.97 -8.98 -9.30
N GLY A 142 22.25 -7.71 -8.97
CA GLY A 142 23.56 -7.28 -8.48
C GLY A 142 23.95 -7.90 -7.14
N TYR A 143 22.99 -8.07 -6.23
CA TYR A 143 23.26 -8.74 -4.95
C TYR A 143 23.49 -10.24 -5.14
N ASN A 144 22.58 -10.93 -5.85
CA ASN A 144 22.66 -12.39 -6.01
C ASN A 144 23.84 -12.83 -6.90
N SER A 145 24.36 -11.94 -7.77
CA SER A 145 25.59 -12.17 -8.52
C SER A 145 26.86 -11.69 -7.80
N SER A 146 26.72 -11.16 -6.57
CA SER A 146 27.81 -10.57 -5.80
C SER A 146 28.54 -9.40 -6.48
N ILE A 147 27.92 -8.75 -7.47
CA ILE A 147 28.47 -7.57 -8.17
C ILE A 147 28.30 -6.32 -7.31
N ILE A 148 27.19 -6.21 -6.58
CA ILE A 148 26.85 -5.03 -5.78
C ILE A 148 26.80 -5.43 -4.31
N SER A 149 27.62 -4.78 -3.49
CA SER A 149 27.65 -4.97 -2.05
C SER A 149 26.50 -4.21 -1.38
N PHE A 150 25.82 -4.85 -0.45
CA PHE A 150 24.83 -4.22 0.44
C PHE A 150 25.33 -4.30 1.88
N VAL A 151 25.05 -3.26 2.66
CA VAL A 151 25.54 -3.16 4.04
C VAL A 151 24.49 -3.72 5.00
N PRO A 152 24.88 -4.62 5.94
CA PRO A 152 24.00 -5.04 7.01
C PRO A 152 23.43 -3.87 7.80
N THR A 153 22.13 -3.87 8.02
CA THR A 153 21.46 -2.80 8.75
C THR A 153 20.25 -3.37 9.49
N SER A 154 20.06 -2.97 10.74
CA SER A 154 18.82 -3.28 11.46
C SER A 154 17.86 -2.09 11.40
N LEU A 155 16.55 -2.38 11.45
CA LEU A 155 15.51 -1.36 11.51
C LEU A 155 15.76 -0.40 12.68
N GLY A 156 16.24 -0.96 13.80
CA GLY A 156 16.63 -0.21 14.98
C GLY A 156 17.78 0.77 14.73
N THR A 157 18.79 0.38 13.96
CA THR A 157 19.92 1.25 13.61
C THR A 157 19.54 2.37 12.64
N LEU A 158 18.64 2.13 11.66
CA LEU A 158 18.10 3.23 10.85
C LEU A 158 17.14 4.14 11.61
N ALA A 159 16.41 3.58 12.58
CA ALA A 159 15.38 4.30 13.31
C ALA A 159 15.93 5.15 14.47
N PHE A 160 16.96 4.67 15.16
CA PHE A 160 17.42 5.23 16.43
C PHE A 160 18.93 5.52 16.49
N GLY A 161 19.69 5.25 15.42
CA GLY A 161 21.13 5.51 15.37
C GLY A 161 21.99 4.61 16.28
N GLU A 162 21.37 3.72 17.06
CA GLU A 162 22.03 2.76 17.94
C GLU A 162 21.81 1.32 17.44
N GLN A 163 22.70 0.39 17.78
CA GLN A 163 22.51 -1.04 17.53
C GLN A 163 21.42 -1.60 18.47
N VAL A 164 20.17 -1.25 18.19
CA VAL A 164 19.03 -1.87 18.85
C VAL A 164 18.84 -3.25 18.24
N SER A 165 18.87 -4.28 19.09
CA SER A 165 18.73 -5.70 18.77
C SER A 165 17.31 -6.11 18.34
N THR A 166 16.60 -5.24 17.60
CA THR A 166 15.24 -5.52 17.13
C THR A 166 15.26 -6.16 15.73
N SER A 167 15.21 -7.50 15.76
CA SER A 167 14.60 -8.53 14.89
C SER A 167 14.41 -8.41 13.37
N TYR A 168 14.58 -7.26 12.70
CA TYR A 168 14.46 -7.17 11.24
C TYR A 168 15.80 -6.82 10.61
N TYR A 169 16.51 -7.88 10.21
CA TYR A 169 17.78 -7.79 9.50
C TYR A 169 17.53 -7.58 8.00
N TYR A 170 18.04 -6.48 7.47
CA TYR A 170 18.08 -6.22 6.03
C TYR A 170 19.47 -5.75 5.61
N LEU A 171 19.72 -5.84 4.31
CA LEU A 171 20.91 -5.35 3.68
C LEU A 171 20.51 -4.11 2.89
N ASN A 172 21.09 -2.96 3.23
CA ASN A 172 20.75 -1.67 2.64
C ASN A 172 21.78 -1.24 1.59
N HIS A 173 21.29 -0.58 0.55
CA HIS A 173 22.08 0.22 -0.36
C HIS A 173 21.35 1.54 -0.63
N ASN A 174 22.01 2.68 -0.36
CA ASN A 174 21.41 4.02 -0.43
C ASN A 174 20.64 4.31 -1.74
N ILE A 175 21.14 3.77 -2.85
CA ILE A 175 20.54 3.98 -4.18
C ILE A 175 19.52 2.89 -4.53
N LEU A 176 19.75 1.63 -4.17
CA LEU A 176 18.97 0.49 -4.67
C LEU A 176 17.88 0.05 -3.69
N GLY A 177 17.88 0.60 -2.48
CA GLY A 177 16.99 0.25 -1.40
C GLY A 177 17.49 -0.96 -0.62
N ASN A 178 16.54 -1.76 -0.14
CA ASN A 178 16.75 -2.83 0.81
C ASN A 178 16.59 -4.20 0.14
N ILE A 179 17.37 -5.15 0.69
CA ILE A 179 17.31 -6.58 0.39
C ILE A 179 17.14 -7.33 1.69
N THR A 180 16.30 -8.35 1.69
CA THR A 180 16.21 -9.30 2.79
C THR A 180 16.78 -10.64 2.33
N PRO A 181 17.88 -11.13 2.94
CA PRO A 181 18.42 -12.44 2.60
C PRO A 181 17.42 -13.54 2.96
N ARG A 182 17.42 -14.62 2.19
CA ARG A 182 16.59 -15.81 2.42
C ARG A 182 17.22 -17.04 1.79
N LYS A 183 17.12 -18.17 2.48
CA LYS A 183 17.52 -19.46 1.92
C LYS A 183 16.44 -20.02 1.01
N LEU A 184 16.86 -20.46 -0.17
CA LEU A 184 16.05 -21.15 -1.15
C LEU A 184 16.79 -22.40 -1.62
N PHE A 185 16.24 -23.59 -1.37
CA PHE A 185 16.92 -24.85 -1.70
C PHE A 185 18.37 -24.93 -1.16
N GLY A 186 18.62 -24.35 0.02
CA GLY A 186 19.96 -24.28 0.62
C GLY A 186 20.88 -23.18 0.05
N ILE A 187 20.43 -22.41 -0.95
CA ILE A 187 21.16 -21.26 -1.53
C ILE A 187 20.68 -19.96 -0.89
N ASP A 188 21.60 -19.12 -0.43
CA ASP A 188 21.28 -17.77 0.06
C ASP A 188 20.93 -16.86 -1.13
N LEU A 189 19.67 -16.42 -1.19
CA LEU A 189 19.16 -15.47 -2.17
C LEU A 189 18.66 -14.20 -1.49
N GLY A 190 19.03 -13.06 -2.03
CA GLY A 190 18.50 -11.76 -1.63
C GLY A 190 17.15 -11.48 -2.30
N ARG A 191 16.14 -11.20 -1.49
CA ARG A 191 14.82 -10.75 -1.94
C ARG A 191 14.80 -9.23 -1.99
N ALA A 192 14.40 -8.66 -3.12
CA ALA A 192 14.30 -7.21 -3.25
C ALA A 192 13.07 -6.69 -2.51
N THR A 193 13.27 -5.82 -1.53
CA THR A 193 12.19 -5.07 -0.86
C THR A 193 12.14 -3.62 -1.36
N GLY A 194 13.18 -3.19 -2.08
CA GLY A 194 13.29 -1.86 -2.67
C GLY A 194 13.34 -0.79 -1.56
N PHE A 195 12.74 0.36 -1.79
CA PHE A 195 12.64 1.41 -0.76
C PHE A 195 11.58 1.11 0.30
N MET A 196 10.99 -0.10 0.30
CA MET A 196 10.04 -0.54 1.31
C MET A 196 10.73 -1.48 2.30
N TYR A 197 10.23 -1.47 3.53
CA TYR A 197 10.82 -2.23 4.64
C TYR A 197 10.41 -3.71 4.64
N GLU A 198 9.34 -4.06 3.94
CA GLU A 198 8.94 -5.45 3.75
C GLU A 198 8.81 -5.81 2.26
N PRO A 199 9.24 -7.03 1.85
CA PRO A 199 9.04 -7.50 0.48
C PRO A 199 7.57 -7.55 0.07
N GLY A 200 6.67 -7.79 1.05
CA GLY A 200 5.23 -7.84 0.84
C GLY A 200 4.63 -6.52 0.35
N TYR A 201 5.15 -5.38 0.80
CA TYR A 201 4.66 -4.06 0.36
C TYR A 201 5.02 -3.78 -1.09
N LEU A 202 6.27 -4.04 -1.49
CA LEU A 202 6.69 -3.83 -2.88
C LEU A 202 5.89 -4.74 -3.82
N ALA A 203 5.78 -6.01 -3.45
CA ALA A 203 4.98 -6.99 -4.18
C ALA A 203 3.52 -6.55 -4.35
N PHE A 204 2.90 -5.97 -3.31
CA PHE A 204 1.55 -5.41 -3.39
C PHE A 204 1.44 -4.38 -4.52
N PHE A 205 2.28 -3.33 -4.52
CA PHE A 205 2.19 -2.27 -5.53
C PHE A 205 2.49 -2.76 -6.95
N LEU A 206 3.44 -3.70 -7.10
CA LEU A 206 3.74 -4.30 -8.41
C LEU A 206 2.53 -5.06 -8.95
N GLY A 207 1.84 -5.83 -8.10
CA GLY A 207 0.61 -6.52 -8.51
C GLY A 207 -0.55 -5.57 -8.80
N PHE A 208 -0.72 -4.53 -7.99
CA PHE A 208 -1.68 -3.45 -8.22
C PHE A 208 -1.44 -2.78 -9.58
N ASN A 209 -0.18 -2.51 -9.91
CA ASN A 209 0.22 -1.95 -11.19
C ASN A 209 -0.12 -2.85 -12.38
N ILE A 210 0.14 -4.15 -12.27
CA ILE A 210 -0.19 -5.12 -13.33
C ILE A 210 -1.69 -5.12 -13.62
N LEU A 211 -2.51 -5.11 -12.58
CA LEU A 211 -3.96 -5.18 -12.69
C LEU A 211 -4.59 -3.84 -13.13
N GLY A 212 -4.04 -2.71 -12.68
CA GLY A 212 -4.49 -1.36 -13.01
C GLY A 212 -3.99 -0.81 -14.35
N ALA A 213 -2.94 -1.39 -14.95
CA ALA A 213 -2.30 -0.86 -16.16
C ALA A 213 -3.25 -0.65 -17.36
N ARG A 214 -4.33 -1.44 -17.47
CA ARG A 214 -5.34 -1.28 -18.53
C ARG A 214 -6.13 0.02 -18.40
N ASP A 215 -6.34 0.48 -17.18
CA ASP A 215 -7.14 1.67 -16.89
C ASP A 215 -6.29 2.96 -16.96
N TRP A 216 -4.97 2.84 -16.90
CA TRP A 216 -4.05 3.98 -16.83
C TRP A 216 -3.25 4.26 -18.11
N ILE A 217 -3.02 3.23 -18.92
CA ILE A 217 -2.15 3.31 -20.11
C ILE A 217 -2.93 2.85 -21.34
N ASP A 218 -3.32 3.82 -22.17
CA ASP A 218 -4.06 3.58 -23.42
C ASP A 218 -3.21 2.84 -24.45
N ASP A 219 -1.95 3.28 -24.62
CA ASP A 219 -1.00 2.68 -25.56
C ASP A 219 -0.70 1.21 -25.20
N THR A 220 -1.06 0.32 -26.12
CA THR A 220 -0.93 -1.14 -25.89
C THR A 220 0.51 -1.61 -25.77
N ARG A 221 1.46 -1.00 -26.48
CA ARG A 221 2.88 -1.36 -26.44
C ARG A 221 3.50 -0.91 -25.13
N LEU A 222 3.26 0.33 -24.72
CA LEU A 222 3.72 0.87 -23.44
C LEU A 222 3.11 0.11 -22.27
N ARG A 223 1.82 -0.20 -22.34
CA ARG A 223 1.12 -1.00 -21.32
C ARG A 223 1.74 -2.37 -21.14
N LYS A 224 2.02 -3.08 -22.25
CA LYS A 224 2.68 -4.40 -22.21
C LYS A 224 4.06 -4.32 -21.55
N ARG A 225 4.86 -3.31 -21.92
CA ARG A 225 6.19 -3.07 -21.32
C ARG A 225 6.09 -2.81 -19.82
N PHE A 226 5.19 -1.93 -19.41
CA PHE A 226 4.93 -1.62 -18.01
C PHE A 226 4.55 -2.86 -17.21
N VAL A 227 3.61 -3.67 -17.71
CA VAL A 227 3.18 -4.92 -17.07
C VAL A 227 4.33 -5.91 -16.95
N TRP A 228 5.10 -6.14 -18.02
CA TRP A 228 6.23 -7.06 -17.99
C TRP A 228 7.30 -6.64 -16.99
N LEU A 229 7.61 -5.35 -16.94
CA LEU A 229 8.58 -4.82 -15.98
C LEU A 229 8.12 -5.06 -14.53
N ASN A 230 6.84 -4.83 -14.24
CA ASN A 230 6.27 -5.10 -12.91
C ASN A 230 6.23 -6.60 -12.57
N ILE A 231 6.03 -7.48 -13.57
CA ILE A 231 6.10 -8.94 -13.35
C ILE A 231 7.54 -9.36 -12.99
N ILE A 232 8.54 -8.87 -13.74
CA ILE A 232 9.95 -9.21 -13.50
C ILE A 232 10.39 -8.69 -12.13
N ALA A 233 10.07 -7.44 -11.80
CA ALA A 233 10.30 -6.88 -10.46
C ALA A 233 9.48 -7.60 -9.37
N GLY A 234 8.31 -8.14 -9.71
CA GLY A 234 7.48 -8.92 -8.78
C GLY A 234 8.16 -10.22 -8.40
N ILE A 235 8.78 -10.89 -9.37
CA ILE A 235 9.55 -12.12 -9.15
C ILE A 235 10.76 -11.87 -8.23
N SER A 236 11.46 -10.74 -8.37
CA SER A 236 12.61 -10.41 -7.51
C SER A 236 12.24 -10.17 -6.04
N THR A 237 10.97 -9.88 -5.73
CA THR A 237 10.50 -9.78 -4.33
C THR A 237 10.47 -11.13 -3.61
N LEU A 238 10.46 -12.22 -4.37
CA LEU A 238 10.24 -13.59 -3.88
C LEU A 238 9.04 -13.69 -2.89
N SER A 239 7.99 -12.92 -3.12
CA SER A 239 6.80 -12.84 -2.25
C SER A 239 5.79 -13.95 -2.55
N THR A 240 5.43 -14.75 -1.54
CA THR A 240 4.42 -15.80 -1.69
C THR A 240 3.06 -15.28 -2.08
N THR A 241 2.65 -14.14 -1.53
CA THR A 241 1.33 -13.57 -1.82
C THR A 241 1.23 -13.18 -3.29
N PHE A 242 2.30 -12.62 -3.85
CA PHE A 242 2.40 -12.29 -5.27
C PHE A 242 2.31 -13.54 -6.15
N PHE A 243 3.12 -14.57 -5.87
CA PHE A 243 3.11 -15.80 -6.66
C PHE A 243 1.77 -16.52 -6.59
N LEU A 244 1.18 -16.68 -5.40
CA LEU A 244 -0.09 -17.36 -5.23
C LEU A 244 -1.19 -16.66 -6.03
N PHE A 245 -1.32 -15.34 -5.86
CA PHE A 245 -2.35 -14.57 -6.54
C PHE A 245 -2.19 -14.63 -8.06
N PHE A 246 -1.00 -14.36 -8.58
CA PHE A 246 -0.79 -14.33 -10.02
C PHE A 246 -0.91 -15.71 -10.67
N THR A 247 -0.58 -16.79 -9.95
CA THR A 247 -0.85 -18.16 -10.39
C THR A 247 -2.34 -18.37 -10.65
N PHE A 248 -3.20 -18.04 -9.68
CA PHE A 248 -4.65 -18.15 -9.84
C PHE A 248 -5.22 -17.16 -10.86
N TYR A 249 -4.67 -15.95 -10.94
CA TYR A 249 -5.07 -14.94 -11.93
C TYR A 249 -4.88 -15.45 -13.36
N PHE A 250 -3.70 -16.01 -13.68
CA PHE A 250 -3.43 -16.54 -15.02
C PHE A 250 -4.25 -17.80 -15.30
N LEU A 251 -4.45 -18.67 -14.31
CA LEU A 251 -5.31 -19.85 -14.42
C LEU A 251 -6.79 -19.47 -14.67
N GLY A 252 -7.33 -18.52 -13.91
CA GLY A 252 -8.72 -18.06 -14.03
C GLY A 252 -9.00 -17.32 -15.34
N ARG A 253 -8.01 -16.60 -15.91
CA ARG A 253 -8.13 -16.00 -17.24
C ARG A 253 -8.11 -17.01 -18.39
N LYS A 254 -7.57 -18.23 -18.18
CA LYS A 254 -7.62 -19.34 -19.15
C LYS A 254 -9.06 -19.81 -19.36
N ILE A 255 -9.82 -19.99 -18.28
CA ILE A 255 -11.17 -20.57 -18.28
C ILE A 255 -12.17 -19.71 -19.07
N LYS A 256 -11.97 -18.39 -19.13
CA LYS A 256 -12.88 -17.45 -19.80
C LYS A 256 -12.51 -17.10 -21.25
N SER A 257 -11.38 -17.56 -21.76
CA SER A 257 -10.87 -17.11 -23.06
C SER A 257 -11.18 -18.10 -24.20
N LYS A 258 -11.98 -17.67 -25.19
CA LYS A 258 -12.10 -18.31 -26.52
C LYS A 258 -10.98 -17.84 -27.48
N GLU A 259 -9.79 -17.50 -26.97
CA GLU A 259 -8.69 -17.00 -27.82
C GLU A 259 -7.90 -18.12 -28.52
N LYS A 260 -7.15 -17.75 -29.57
CA LYS A 260 -6.29 -18.64 -30.36
C LYS A 260 -5.25 -19.38 -29.49
N SER A 261 -4.98 -20.64 -29.85
CA SER A 261 -4.08 -21.60 -29.17
C SER A 261 -2.78 -20.99 -28.60
N LYS A 262 -2.04 -20.18 -29.37
CA LYS A 262 -0.74 -19.64 -28.95
C LYS A 262 -0.80 -18.73 -27.70
N VAL A 263 -1.84 -17.91 -27.53
CA VAL A 263 -1.98 -17.01 -26.36
C VAL A 263 -2.35 -17.80 -25.10
N ILE A 264 -3.13 -18.87 -25.28
CA ILE A 264 -3.45 -19.82 -24.20
C ILE A 264 -2.17 -20.52 -23.75
N THR A 265 -1.34 -20.99 -24.69
CA THR A 265 -0.07 -21.67 -24.38
C THR A 265 0.88 -20.78 -23.58
N THR A 266 1.06 -19.50 -23.93
CA THR A 266 1.93 -18.59 -23.16
C THR A 266 1.41 -18.33 -21.75
N ARG A 267 0.08 -18.20 -21.57
CA ARG A 267 -0.54 -18.04 -20.23
C ARG A 267 -0.43 -19.31 -19.40
N VAL A 268 -0.55 -20.48 -20.03
CA VAL A 268 -0.38 -21.79 -19.38
C VAL A 268 1.07 -21.98 -18.95
N ILE A 269 2.04 -21.67 -19.81
CA ILE A 269 3.45 -21.72 -19.44
C ILE A 269 3.70 -20.75 -18.28
N ALA A 270 3.29 -19.48 -18.37
CA ALA A 270 3.48 -18.53 -17.26
C ALA A 270 2.82 -19.01 -15.96
N SER A 271 1.60 -19.54 -16.02
CA SER A 271 0.89 -20.09 -14.85
C SER A 271 1.58 -21.33 -14.29
N LEU A 272 2.06 -22.25 -15.14
CA LEU A 272 2.79 -23.44 -14.73
C LEU A 272 4.18 -23.10 -14.19
N THR A 273 4.87 -22.12 -14.76
CA THR A 273 6.15 -21.63 -14.25
C THR A 273 5.95 -20.98 -12.88
N LEU A 274 4.94 -20.12 -12.72
CA LEU A 274 4.62 -19.51 -11.43
C LEU A 274 4.12 -20.55 -10.40
N ALA A 275 3.36 -21.56 -10.83
CA ALA A 275 2.89 -22.64 -9.98
C ALA A 275 4.01 -23.61 -9.59
N ALA A 276 4.89 -23.97 -10.53
CA ALA A 276 6.08 -24.79 -10.25
C ALA A 276 7.07 -24.04 -9.37
N PHE A 277 7.22 -22.73 -9.58
CA PHE A 277 7.96 -21.87 -8.67
C PHE A 277 7.28 -21.84 -7.30
N PHE A 278 5.98 -21.63 -7.21
CA PHE A 278 5.24 -21.67 -5.93
C PHE A 278 5.37 -23.03 -5.22
N ILE A 279 5.16 -24.15 -5.91
CA ILE A 279 5.24 -25.50 -5.35
C ILE A 279 6.69 -25.84 -4.95
N GLY A 280 7.66 -25.56 -5.82
CA GLY A 280 9.08 -25.79 -5.52
C GLY A 280 9.59 -24.91 -4.39
N LEU A 281 9.26 -23.61 -4.42
CA LEU A 281 9.59 -22.65 -3.37
C LEU A 281 8.94 -23.07 -2.05
N VAL A 282 7.60 -23.19 -2.02
CA VAL A 282 6.82 -23.24 -0.78
C VAL A 282 6.76 -24.64 -0.18
N LEU A 283 6.56 -25.69 -0.99
CA LEU A 283 6.34 -27.06 -0.49
C LEU A 283 7.62 -27.91 -0.46
N GLY A 284 8.56 -27.68 -1.37
CA GLY A 284 9.76 -28.53 -1.52
C GLY A 284 10.96 -28.15 -0.66
N SER A 285 11.03 -26.93 -0.13
CA SER A 285 12.27 -26.40 0.48
C SER A 285 12.20 -26.03 1.96
N GLY A 286 11.14 -26.41 2.68
CA GLY A 286 10.91 -25.97 4.07
C GLY A 286 10.49 -24.50 4.21
N TYR A 287 10.29 -23.81 3.09
CA TYR A 287 10.03 -22.38 3.00
C TYR A 287 8.75 -21.92 3.71
N ILE A 288 7.73 -22.77 3.90
CA ILE A 288 6.52 -22.44 4.69
C ILE A 288 6.92 -21.94 6.09
N GLY A 289 7.87 -22.60 6.75
CA GLY A 289 8.35 -22.23 8.08
C GLY A 289 9.04 -20.86 8.13
N GLU A 290 9.54 -20.39 7.00
CA GLU A 290 10.21 -19.09 6.83
C GLU A 290 9.23 -18.01 6.32
N THR A 291 7.97 -18.33 6.04
CA THR A 291 6.96 -17.32 5.66
C THR A 291 6.39 -16.61 6.87
N SER A 292 5.92 -15.38 6.70
CA SER A 292 5.12 -14.70 7.72
C SER A 292 3.74 -15.36 7.95
N GLY A 293 3.36 -16.37 7.16
CA GLY A 293 2.06 -17.04 7.26
C GLY A 293 1.86 -17.74 8.59
N ASN A 294 2.85 -18.52 9.05
CA ASN A 294 2.76 -19.24 10.33
C ASN A 294 2.71 -18.26 11.51
N ALA A 295 3.62 -17.28 11.55
CA ALA A 295 3.60 -16.23 12.57
C ALA A 295 2.28 -15.45 12.60
N ARG A 296 1.66 -15.21 11.44
CA ARG A 296 0.33 -14.57 11.35
C ARG A 296 -0.77 -15.46 11.93
N LEU A 297 -0.76 -16.76 11.66
CA LEU A 297 -1.74 -17.70 12.22
C LEU A 297 -1.59 -17.82 13.74
N ASP A 298 -0.36 -17.89 14.24
CA ASP A 298 -0.08 -17.95 15.68
C ASP A 298 -0.58 -16.68 16.38
N ARG A 299 -0.30 -15.51 15.80
CA ARG A 299 -0.79 -14.21 16.33
C ARG A 299 -2.31 -14.08 16.26
N LEU A 300 -2.97 -14.64 15.24
CA LEU A 300 -4.43 -14.69 15.20
C LEU A 300 -5.01 -15.47 16.38
N GLY A 301 -4.33 -16.54 16.81
CA GLY A 301 -4.67 -17.26 18.03
C GLY A 301 -4.57 -16.39 19.29
N VAL A 302 -3.56 -15.51 19.38
CA VAL A 302 -3.39 -14.57 20.50
C VAL A 302 -4.55 -13.58 20.59
N TYR A 303 -5.00 -13.03 19.46
CA TYR A 303 -6.09 -12.04 19.44
C TYR A 303 -7.50 -12.66 19.51
N TYR A 304 -7.61 -13.99 19.46
CA TYR A 304 -8.90 -14.70 19.50
C TYR A 304 -9.74 -14.32 20.72
N SER A 305 -9.10 -14.10 21.87
CA SER A 305 -9.75 -13.66 23.10
C SER A 305 -10.46 -12.31 22.98
N LEU A 306 -9.95 -11.38 22.17
CA LEU A 306 -10.60 -10.09 21.88
C LEU A 306 -11.82 -10.22 20.97
N VAL A 307 -11.95 -11.34 20.25
CA VAL A 307 -13.09 -11.60 19.38
C VAL A 307 -14.19 -12.33 20.14
N VAL A 308 -13.83 -13.34 20.94
CA VAL A 308 -14.80 -14.17 21.67
C VAL A 308 -15.40 -13.47 22.87
N ASN A 309 -14.59 -12.73 23.63
CA ASN A 309 -15.06 -12.05 24.84
C ASN A 309 -15.55 -10.63 24.57
N ASN A 310 -15.86 -10.32 23.31
CA ASN A 310 -16.14 -8.96 22.89
C ASN A 310 -17.58 -8.57 23.25
N SER A 311 -17.77 -7.39 23.83
CA SER A 311 -19.12 -6.85 24.01
C SER A 311 -19.74 -6.54 22.64
N TRP A 312 -21.07 -6.49 22.54
CA TRP A 312 -21.75 -6.09 21.30
C TRP A 312 -21.31 -4.71 20.79
N LEU A 313 -21.05 -3.76 21.71
CA LEU A 313 -20.55 -2.42 21.36
C LEU A 313 -19.13 -2.47 20.80
N SER A 314 -18.24 -3.23 21.46
CA SER A 314 -16.85 -3.41 21.06
C SER A 314 -16.71 -4.23 19.77
N PHE A 315 -17.67 -5.11 19.46
CA PHE A 315 -17.77 -5.77 18.17
C PHE A 315 -18.15 -4.79 17.05
N LEU A 316 -19.09 -3.88 17.31
CA LEU A 316 -19.55 -2.90 16.33
C LEU A 316 -18.52 -1.80 16.04
N PHE A 317 -17.91 -1.26 17.10
CA PHE A 317 -17.08 -0.05 17.04
C PHE A 317 -15.59 -0.30 17.34
N GLY A 318 -15.22 -1.54 17.67
CA GLY A 318 -13.85 -1.94 17.92
C GLY A 318 -13.44 -1.86 19.39
N ASN A 319 -12.25 -2.40 19.66
CA ASN A 319 -11.65 -2.45 20.99
C ASN A 319 -10.70 -1.28 21.30
N GLY A 320 -10.57 -0.32 20.38
CA GLY A 320 -9.57 0.75 20.48
C GLY A 320 -8.35 0.51 19.60
N ILE A 321 -7.75 1.60 19.10
CA ILE A 321 -6.59 1.56 18.22
C ILE A 321 -5.33 1.26 19.02
N GLY A 322 -4.56 0.25 18.61
CA GLY A 322 -3.34 -0.18 19.30
C GLY A 322 -3.57 -1.13 20.48
N VAL A 323 -4.81 -1.55 20.74
CA VAL A 323 -5.17 -2.43 21.86
C VAL A 323 -4.39 -3.74 21.88
N THR A 324 -3.96 -4.23 20.71
CA THR A 324 -3.20 -5.48 20.60
C THR A 324 -1.75 -5.33 21.03
N ILE A 325 -1.15 -4.18 20.76
CA ILE A 325 0.20 -3.84 21.26
C ILE A 325 0.12 -3.64 22.77
N GLU A 326 -0.90 -2.95 23.27
CA GLU A 326 -1.06 -2.68 24.70
C GLU A 326 -1.32 -3.96 25.52
N LYS A 327 -2.22 -4.83 25.05
CA LYS A 327 -2.61 -6.04 25.79
C LYS A 327 -1.67 -7.23 25.57
N PHE A 328 -1.04 -7.34 24.41
CA PHE A 328 -0.26 -8.54 24.05
C PHE A 328 1.18 -8.25 23.65
N GLY A 329 1.60 -6.97 23.57
CA GLY A 329 2.95 -6.59 23.11
C GLY A 329 3.20 -6.86 21.63
N ILE A 330 2.17 -7.22 20.85
CA ILE A 330 2.31 -7.65 19.46
C ILE A 330 1.28 -6.92 18.59
N GLY A 331 1.75 -6.27 17.52
CA GLY A 331 0.90 -5.60 16.53
C GLY A 331 0.25 -6.56 15.52
N ILE A 332 -0.89 -6.14 14.95
CA ILE A 332 -1.66 -6.93 13.98
C ILE A 332 -1.02 -6.87 12.59
N ASP A 333 -0.62 -8.03 12.08
CA ASP A 333 0.07 -8.18 10.77
C ASP A 333 -0.89 -8.24 9.56
N SER A 334 -2.21 -8.24 9.78
CA SER A 334 -3.24 -8.28 8.74
C SER A 334 -4.11 -7.02 8.79
N GLY A 335 -4.13 -6.26 7.70
CA GLY A 335 -4.85 -4.98 7.63
C GLY A 335 -6.35 -5.11 7.91
N TRP A 336 -7.01 -6.12 7.34
CA TRP A 336 -8.44 -6.36 7.51
C TRP A 336 -8.81 -6.81 8.93
N VAL A 337 -8.01 -7.71 9.50
CA VAL A 337 -8.17 -8.15 10.90
C VAL A 337 -7.93 -6.98 11.84
N GLY A 338 -6.94 -6.13 11.55
CA GLY A 338 -6.67 -4.93 12.33
C GLY A 338 -7.84 -3.96 12.35
N ILE A 339 -8.44 -3.70 11.19
CA ILE A 339 -9.65 -2.87 11.11
C ILE A 339 -10.79 -3.48 11.93
N PHE A 340 -11.02 -4.79 11.83
CA PHE A 340 -12.08 -5.47 12.57
C PHE A 340 -11.90 -5.39 14.09
N ILE A 341 -10.72 -5.79 14.59
CA ILE A 341 -10.45 -5.88 16.03
C ILE A 341 -10.37 -4.51 16.66
N GLU A 342 -9.65 -3.57 16.04
CA GLU A 342 -9.37 -2.27 16.65
C GLU A 342 -10.48 -1.25 16.40
N ARG A 343 -11.17 -1.32 15.23
CA ARG A 343 -12.12 -0.30 14.77
C ARG A 343 -13.53 -0.83 14.46
N GLY A 344 -13.75 -2.13 14.66
CA GLY A 344 -15.07 -2.76 14.62
C GLY A 344 -15.60 -3.11 13.23
N VAL A 345 -16.68 -3.88 13.22
CA VAL A 345 -17.30 -4.37 11.99
C VAL A 345 -17.92 -3.24 11.15
N VAL A 346 -18.37 -2.14 11.77
CA VAL A 346 -19.00 -1.03 11.05
C VAL A 346 -17.99 -0.37 10.12
N LEU A 347 -16.79 -0.03 10.63
CA LEU A 347 -15.76 0.57 9.79
C LEU A 347 -15.24 -0.42 8.75
N LEU A 348 -15.12 -1.70 9.11
CA LEU A 348 -14.74 -2.76 8.17
C LEU A 348 -15.69 -2.79 6.96
N VAL A 349 -17.01 -2.82 7.20
CA VAL A 349 -18.03 -2.84 6.14
C VAL A 349 -17.98 -1.56 5.30
N ILE A 350 -17.81 -0.40 5.93
CA ILE A 350 -17.67 0.88 5.21
C ILE A 350 -16.47 0.85 4.27
N LEU A 351 -15.30 0.43 4.75
CA LEU A 351 -14.09 0.37 3.92
C LEU A 351 -14.19 -0.69 2.82
N PHE A 352 -14.77 -1.85 3.14
CA PHE A 352 -14.99 -2.93 2.19
C PHE A 352 -15.91 -2.48 1.06
N THR A 353 -17.06 -1.88 1.38
CA THR A 353 -18.03 -1.37 0.39
C THR A 353 -17.46 -0.24 -0.44
N LEU A 354 -16.70 0.69 0.16
CA LEU A 354 -16.00 1.75 -0.56
C LEU A 354 -15.01 1.18 -1.59
N LEU A 355 -14.12 0.27 -1.16
CA LEU A 355 -13.11 -0.33 -2.04
C LEU A 355 -13.73 -1.20 -3.12
N ALA A 356 -14.77 -1.98 -2.79
CA ALA A 356 -15.54 -2.75 -3.78
C ALA A 356 -16.17 -1.83 -4.83
N ARG A 357 -16.75 -0.69 -4.41
CA ARG A 357 -17.34 0.29 -5.32
C ARG A 357 -16.29 0.92 -6.25
N LEU A 358 -15.11 1.24 -5.74
CA LEU A 358 -14.02 1.85 -6.51
C LEU A 358 -13.34 0.89 -7.49
N THR A 359 -13.37 -0.42 -7.21
CA THR A 359 -12.69 -1.45 -8.00
C THR A 359 -13.64 -2.35 -8.80
N LYS A 360 -14.96 -2.12 -8.73
CA LYS A 360 -16.00 -2.98 -9.35
C LYS A 360 -15.81 -3.23 -10.85
N HIS A 361 -15.19 -2.30 -11.58
CA HIS A 361 -14.92 -2.43 -13.02
C HIS A 361 -13.82 -3.45 -13.31
N ASN A 362 -12.95 -3.74 -12.35
CA ASN A 362 -11.83 -4.66 -12.46
C ASN A 362 -11.88 -5.69 -11.32
N ARG A 363 -12.62 -6.78 -11.56
CA ARG A 363 -12.83 -7.84 -10.56
C ARG A 363 -11.53 -8.45 -10.02
N TRP A 364 -10.49 -8.55 -10.85
CA TRP A 364 -9.19 -9.07 -10.41
C TRP A 364 -8.47 -8.09 -9.50
N LEU A 365 -8.54 -6.79 -9.79
CA LEU A 365 -8.03 -5.75 -8.88
C LEU A 365 -8.77 -5.76 -7.54
N MET A 366 -10.09 -5.89 -7.58
CA MET A 366 -10.91 -6.00 -6.37
C MET A 366 -10.50 -7.21 -5.52
N LEU A 367 -10.39 -8.39 -6.12
CA LEU A 367 -9.93 -9.59 -5.42
C LEU A 367 -8.50 -9.43 -4.87
N TYR A 368 -7.61 -8.77 -5.60
CA TYR A 368 -6.25 -8.54 -5.17
C TYR A 368 -6.17 -7.66 -3.91
N VAL A 369 -6.93 -6.56 -3.89
CA VAL A 369 -7.00 -5.64 -2.75
C VAL A 369 -7.61 -6.29 -1.50
N PHE A 370 -8.53 -7.25 -1.66
CA PHE A 370 -9.11 -7.99 -0.53
C PHE A 370 -8.29 -9.20 -0.08
N TYR A 371 -7.46 -9.74 -0.97
CA TYR A 371 -6.59 -10.87 -0.68
C TYR A 371 -5.31 -10.46 0.06
N CYS A 372 -4.71 -9.33 -0.35
CA CYS A 372 -3.55 -8.74 0.31
C CYS A 372 -3.96 -7.98 1.57
#